data_AF-A0A3C0YQF9-F1
#
_entry.id   AF-A0A3C0YQF9-F1
#
_cell.length_a   1.000
_cell.length_b   1.000
_cell.length_c   1.000
_cell.angle_alpha   90.00
_cell.angle_beta   90.00
_cell.angle_gamma   90.00
#
_symmetry.space_group_name_H-M   'P 1'
#
loop_
_entity.id
_entity.type
_entity.pdbx_description
1 polymer ?
#
loop_
_entity_poly.entity_id
_entity_poly.type
_entity_poly.pdbx_seq_one_letter_code
_entity_poly.pdbx_strand_id
1 'polypeptide(L)' 'RSNKHIYAQIIDDIASVTLASASTRGKVVRDGLKKTGNAAAAKIVGTEIAKQAIGVGIKCVKFDRN' A
#
# COMPACT_ATOMS: atom_id res chain seq x y z
N ARG A 1 -7.15 -7.93 -1.16
CA ARG A 1 -7.41 -7.33 -2.53
C ARG A 1 -8.91 -7.30 -2.88
N SER A 2 -9.44 -6.32 -3.63
CA SER A 2 -10.82 -6.38 -4.20
C SER A 2 -10.84 -6.34 -5.73
N ASN A 3 -11.98 -6.68 -6.36
CA ASN A 3 -12.15 -6.67 -7.82
C ASN A 3 -11.87 -5.31 -8.48
N LYS A 4 -12.03 -4.22 -7.73
CA LYS A 4 -11.86 -2.87 -8.24
C LYS A 4 -10.68 -2.14 -7.63
N HIS A 5 -10.17 -2.57 -6.47
CA HIS A 5 -9.19 -1.81 -5.71
C HIS A 5 -8.14 -2.68 -5.05
N ILE A 6 -6.94 -2.12 -4.97
CA ILE A 6 -5.80 -2.68 -4.25
C ILE A 6 -5.50 -1.79 -3.03
N TYR A 7 -5.20 -2.46 -1.92
CA TYR A 7 -4.88 -1.89 -0.62
C TYR A 7 -3.65 -2.60 -0.09
N ALA A 8 -2.77 -1.86 0.57
CA ALA A 8 -1.62 -2.37 1.31
C ALA A 8 -1.50 -1.58 2.61
N GLN A 9 -1.17 -2.25 3.69
CA GLN A 9 -0.99 -1.65 5.00
C GLN A 9 0.22 -2.29 5.68
N ILE A 10 0.99 -1.47 6.39
CA ILE A 10 2.04 -1.92 7.29
C ILE A 10 1.49 -1.70 8.69
N ILE A 11 1.35 -2.80 9.42
CA ILE A 11 0.77 -2.83 10.75
C ILE A 11 1.87 -3.28 11.71
N ASP A 12 1.93 -2.63 12.87
CA ASP A 12 2.68 -3.11 14.00
C ASP A 12 1.78 -4.00 14.86
N ASP A 13 2.05 -5.30 14.87
CA ASP A 13 1.26 -6.29 15.63
C ASP A 13 1.35 -6.07 17.15
N ILE A 14 2.44 -5.47 17.65
CA ILE A 14 2.64 -5.23 19.09
C ILE A 14 1.82 -4.02 19.52
N ALA A 15 1.94 -2.92 18.78
CA ALA A 15 1.20 -1.70 19.07
C ALA A 15 -0.25 -1.73 18.58
N SER A 16 -0.61 -2.68 17.70
CA SER A 16 -1.89 -2.71 16.97
C SER A 16 -2.17 -1.41 16.20
N VAL A 17 -1.13 -0.75 15.72
CA VAL A 17 -1.20 0.53 14.99
C VAL A 17 -0.80 0.34 13.53
N THR A 18 -1.51 1.03 12.63
CA THR A 18 -1.12 1.11 11.22
C THR A 18 -0.03 2.17 11.05
N LEU A 19 1.17 1.76 10.69
CA LEU A 19 2.31 2.65 10.50
C LEU A 19 2.31 3.32 9.13
N ALA A 20 1.85 2.61 8.10
CA ALA A 20 1.71 3.13 6.75
C ALA A 20 0.55 2.46 6.02
N SER A 21 -0.13 3.20 5.15
CA SER A 21 -1.21 2.64 4.34
C SER A 21 -1.23 3.27 2.96
N ALA A 22 -1.39 2.42 1.94
CA ALA A 22 -1.54 2.86 0.57
C ALA A 22 -2.70 2.13 -0.08
N SER A 23 -3.47 2.86 -0.89
CA SER A 23 -4.56 2.27 -1.65
C SER A 23 -4.79 2.99 -2.96
N THR A 24 -5.36 2.27 -3.92
CA THR A 24 -5.85 2.85 -5.18
C THR A 24 -7.00 3.85 -5.00
N ARG A 25 -7.56 3.96 -3.79
CA ARG A 25 -8.52 5.01 -3.44
C ARG A 25 -7.82 6.31 -3.01
N GLY A 26 -6.53 6.29 -2.67
CA GLY A 26 -5.77 7.51 -2.38
C GLY A 26 -5.64 8.38 -3.62
N LYS A 27 -5.82 9.71 -3.47
CA LYS A 27 -5.73 10.67 -4.59
C LYS A 27 -4.45 10.51 -5.41
N VAL A 28 -3.32 10.36 -4.73
CA VAL A 28 -1.97 10.21 -5.33
C VAL A 28 -1.88 9.02 -6.29
N VAL A 29 -2.52 7.90 -5.94
CA VAL A 29 -2.49 6.67 -6.74
C VAL A 29 -3.58 6.71 -7.82
N ARG A 30 -4.70 7.40 -7.56
CA ARG A 30 -5.85 7.50 -8.47
C ARG A 30 -5.56 8.37 -9.68
N ASP A 31 -4.85 9.48 -9.50
CA ASP A 31 -4.55 10.43 -10.59
C ASP A 31 -3.59 9.83 -11.64
N GLY A 32 -2.81 8.81 -11.27
CA GLY A 32 -1.92 8.08 -12.16
C GLY A 32 -2.50 6.79 -12.78
N LEU A 33 -3.74 6.41 -12.46
CA LEU A 33 -4.30 5.09 -12.83
C LEU A 33 -5.57 5.16 -13.66
N LYS A 34 -5.50 4.67 -14.90
CA LYS A 34 -6.69 4.40 -15.75
C LYS A 34 -7.53 3.21 -15.24
N LYS A 35 -6.93 2.27 -14.52
CA LYS A 35 -7.60 1.08 -13.95
C LYS A 35 -7.03 0.80 -12.56
N THR A 36 -7.89 0.58 -11.58
CA THR A 36 -7.53 0.48 -10.15
C THR A 36 -7.38 -0.96 -9.65
N GLY A 37 -7.59 -1.97 -10.50
CA GLY A 37 -7.56 -3.40 -10.14
C GLY A 37 -6.55 -4.25 -10.92
N ASN A 38 -5.57 -3.64 -11.59
CA ASN A 38 -4.60 -4.34 -12.43
C ASN A 38 -3.20 -4.42 -11.79
N ALA A 39 -2.28 -5.18 -12.40
CA ALA A 39 -0.90 -5.31 -11.93
C ALA A 39 -0.13 -3.97 -11.90
N ALA A 40 -0.47 -3.03 -12.79
CA ALA A 40 0.11 -1.69 -12.78
C ALA A 40 -0.29 -0.90 -11.52
N ALA A 41 -1.56 -0.96 -11.13
CA ALA A 41 -2.04 -0.41 -9.87
C ALA A 41 -1.37 -1.03 -8.66
N ALA A 42 -1.15 -2.35 -8.67
CA ALA A 42 -0.43 -3.05 -7.60
C ALA A 42 1.01 -2.52 -7.45
N LYS A 43 1.70 -2.31 -8.57
CA LYS A 43 3.08 -1.80 -8.59
C LYS A 43 3.17 -0.38 -8.02
N ILE A 44 2.23 0.49 -8.37
CA ILE A 44 2.18 1.87 -7.85
C ILE A 44 1.87 1.86 -6.34
N VAL A 45 0.85 1.12 -5.89
CA VAL A 45 0.50 1.00 -4.47
C VAL A 45 1.69 0.47 -3.66
N GLY A 46 2.38 -0.56 -4.16
CA GLY A 46 3.58 -1.12 -3.52
C GLY A 46 4.74 -0.13 -3.43
N THR A 47 4.94 0.68 -4.48
CA THR A 47 5.98 1.71 -4.48
C THR A 47 5.65 2.82 -3.49
N GLU A 48 4.39 3.22 -3.40
CA GLU A 48 3.95 4.29 -2.51
C GLU A 48 4.04 3.89 -1.04
N ILE A 49 3.62 2.67 -0.69
CA ILE A 49 3.75 2.19 0.69
C ILE A 49 5.21 2.00 1.09
N ALA A 50 6.08 1.58 0.17
CA ALA A 50 7.51 1.46 0.44
C ALA A 50 8.15 2.83 0.72
N LYS A 51 7.79 3.88 -0.03
CA LYS A 51 8.26 5.25 0.24
C LYS A 51 7.81 5.74 1.62
N GLN A 52 6.55 5.50 1.99
CA GLN A 52 6.04 5.85 3.31
C GLN A 52 6.76 5.07 4.40
N ALA A 53 6.96 3.76 4.21
CA ALA A 53 7.68 2.89 5.15
C ALA A 53 9.11 3.38 5.40
N ILE A 54 9.84 3.70 4.34
CA ILE A 54 11.21 4.24 4.42
C ILE A 54 11.21 5.59 5.14
N GLY A 55 10.23 6.46 4.88
CA GLY A 55 10.09 7.75 5.57
C GLY A 55 9.87 7.61 7.08
N VAL A 56 9.24 6.53 7.52
CA VAL A 56 9.02 6.19 8.95
C VAL A 56 10.16 5.31 9.51
N GLY A 57 11.18 4.97 8.70
CA GLY A 57 12.34 4.18 9.13
C GLY A 57 12.13 2.65 9.10
N ILE A 58 11.04 2.18 8.51
CA ILE A 58 10.70 0.75 8.42
C ILE A 58 11.41 0.13 7.22
N LYS A 59 12.36 -0.79 7.48
CA LYS A 59 13.16 -1.47 6.45
C LYS A 59 12.79 -2.94 6.23
N CYS A 60 12.33 -3.61 7.28
CA CYS A 60 11.96 -5.02 7.25
C CYS A 60 10.50 -5.16 7.63
N VAL A 61 9.74 -5.85 6.80
CA VAL A 61 8.33 -6.19 7.04
C VAL A 61 8.10 -7.64 6.65
N LYS A 62 7.15 -8.30 7.30
CA LYS A 62 6.66 -9.60 6.88
C LYS A 62 5.55 -9.39 5.86
N PHE A 63 5.68 -9.99 4.68
CA PHE A 63 4.64 -9.90 3.66
C PHE A 63 3.46 -10.82 4.01
N ASP A 64 2.26 -10.27 4.05
CA ASP A 64 1.00 -11.00 4.17
C ASP A 64 0.17 -10.83 2.89
N ARG A 65 -0.49 -11.91 2.45
CA ARG A 65 -1.14 -12.06 1.13
C ARG A 65 -2.65 -11.79 1.12
N ASN A 66 -3.19 -11.17 2.17
CA ASN A 66 -4.63 -10.97 2.37
C ASN A 66 -5.28 -9.88 1.46
#